data_AF-A0A660XQ36-F1
#
_entry.id   AF-A0A660XQ36-F1
#
_cell.length_a   1.000
_cell.length_b   1.000
_cell.length_c   1.000
_cell.angle_alpha   90.00
_cell.angle_beta   90.00
_cell.angle_gamma   90.00
#
_symmetry.space_group_name_H-M   'P 1'
#
loop_
_entity.id
_entity.type
_entity.pdbx_description
1 polymer ?
#
loop_
_entity_poly.entity_id
_entity_poly.type
_entity_poly.pdbx_seq_one_letter_code
_entity_poly.pdbx_strand_id
1 'polypeptide(L)'
;MLKTRIILLICIISLFMFHCNSKKETEQFHAAITTENPESRVEQLRTFAENYPKSDSLGRVYLNILNTMYKELNLQSEAIKYFSNLLITENNDDVRYNLYFFINSIQNKDTTTAAIETERILNQQRNKDLKIEAYRFLIQLYSHISLPDSIICRETETVGNFLINSEWNDPNDFIKLSDTIIKTKDTTLLDLSNRLLVKGIKVNTYENIMRIYPDEKDTSWLSDKIQQNYFHLFLKLAWNAYRQRNYIYAMNLISQTSKYNELSLDNGLILHGAIEAKNGEVERGWNNILKGLLIDTSAEQKSTEIEKIYTDIFRQVKGTRKSPGKFLKKYRDAHQSQIEKTDQRNPIL
;
A
#
# COMPACT_ATOMS: atom_id res chain seq x y z
N MET A 1 -47.98 30.94 7.29
CA MET A 1 -47.40 31.36 8.59
C MET A 1 -47.20 30.20 9.59
N LEU A 2 -48.17 29.31 9.80
CA LEU A 2 -48.05 28.22 10.79
C LEU A 2 -46.90 27.22 10.47
N LYS A 3 -46.75 26.80 9.20
CA LYS A 3 -45.69 25.88 8.77
C LYS A 3 -44.27 26.42 9.00
N THR A 4 -44.04 27.71 8.74
CA THR A 4 -42.74 28.37 8.93
C THR A 4 -42.35 28.46 10.41
N ARG A 5 -43.33 28.69 11.30
CA ARG A 5 -43.12 28.73 12.76
C ARG A 5 -42.81 27.36 13.36
N ILE A 6 -43.43 26.29 12.83
CA ILE A 6 -43.15 24.90 13.26
C ILE A 6 -41.74 24.47 12.83
N ILE A 7 -41.32 24.79 11.60
CA ILE A 7 -39.96 24.48 11.13
C ILE A 7 -38.92 25.23 11.96
N LEU A 8 -39.14 26.51 12.26
CA LEU A 8 -38.22 27.29 13.09
C LEU A 8 -38.09 26.70 14.51
N LEU A 9 -39.20 26.25 15.10
CA LEU A 9 -39.21 25.61 16.42
C LEU A 9 -38.43 24.29 16.42
N ILE A 10 -38.60 23.46 15.37
CA ILE A 10 -37.85 22.21 15.22
C ILE A 10 -36.36 22.51 15.04
N CYS A 11 -35.98 23.48 14.22
CA CYS A 11 -34.58 23.90 14.07
C CYS A 11 -33.98 24.38 15.41
N ILE A 12 -34.70 25.16 16.20
CA ILE A 12 -34.25 25.63 17.52
C ILE A 12 -34.07 24.44 18.48
N ILE A 13 -35.01 23.50 18.53
CA ILE A 13 -34.90 22.30 19.37
C ILE A 13 -33.71 21.44 18.93
N SER A 14 -33.52 21.23 17.62
CA SER A 14 -32.36 20.49 17.09
C SER A 14 -31.04 21.19 17.42
N LEU A 15 -30.97 22.52 17.33
CA LEU A 15 -29.79 23.30 17.70
C LEU A 15 -29.50 23.26 19.21
N PHE A 16 -30.54 23.31 20.06
CA PHE A 16 -30.39 23.16 21.51
C PHE A 16 -29.91 21.76 21.91
N MET A 17 -30.47 20.70 21.29
CA MET A 17 -30.02 19.32 21.51
C MET A 17 -28.58 19.11 21.03
N PHE A 18 -28.20 19.72 19.90
CA PHE A 18 -26.83 19.70 19.40
C PHE A 18 -25.87 20.43 20.35
N HIS A 19 -26.25 21.61 20.87
CA HIS A 19 -25.44 22.37 21.82
C HIS A 19 -25.26 21.63 23.15
N CYS A 20 -26.31 21.01 23.68
CA CYS A 20 -26.22 20.18 24.89
C CYS A 20 -25.31 18.95 24.71
N ASN A 21 -25.38 18.28 23.56
CA ASN A 21 -24.50 17.14 23.26
C ASN A 21 -23.04 17.56 23.09
N SER A 22 -22.78 18.64 22.35
CA SER A 22 -21.43 19.19 22.16
C SER A 22 -20.79 19.64 23.48
N LYS A 23 -21.58 20.23 24.39
CA LYS A 23 -21.11 20.61 25.73
C LYS A 23 -20.70 19.38 26.56
N LYS A 24 -21.54 18.34 26.57
CA LYS A 24 -21.26 17.09 27.29
C LYS A 24 -20.03 16.35 26.74
N GLU A 25 -19.87 16.33 25.43
CA GLU A 25 -18.68 15.78 24.75
C GLU A 25 -17.41 16.53 25.17
N THR A 26 -17.44 17.86 25.14
CA THR A 26 -16.31 18.70 25.53
C THR A 26 -15.94 18.51 27.01
N GLU A 27 -16.94 18.42 27.90
CA GLU A 27 -16.74 18.16 29.33
C GLU A 27 -16.12 16.77 29.58
N GLN A 28 -16.58 15.73 28.88
CA GLN A 28 -16.02 14.38 29.00
C GLN A 28 -14.58 14.29 28.47
N PHE A 29 -14.28 14.96 27.36
CA PHE A 29 -12.91 15.05 26.87
C PHE A 29 -11.99 15.75 27.88
N HIS A 30 -12.42 16.89 28.44
CA HIS A 30 -11.65 17.62 29.45
C HIS A 30 -11.45 16.82 30.73
N ALA A 31 -12.48 16.10 31.20
CA ALA A 31 -12.36 15.23 32.35
C ALA A 31 -11.30 14.13 32.09
N ALA A 32 -11.35 13.49 30.91
CA ALA A 32 -10.44 12.42 30.55
C ALA A 32 -8.96 12.88 30.51
N ILE A 33 -8.66 14.06 29.94
CA ILE A 33 -7.28 14.57 29.90
C ILE A 33 -6.73 14.99 31.27
N THR A 34 -7.58 15.38 32.21
CA THR A 34 -7.17 15.79 33.56
C THR A 34 -6.92 14.62 34.52
N THR A 35 -7.23 13.39 34.10
CA THR A 35 -7.01 12.19 34.92
C THR A 35 -5.52 12.00 35.22
N GLU A 36 -5.14 12.01 36.49
CA GLU A 36 -3.73 11.97 36.91
C GLU A 36 -3.03 10.64 36.58
N ASN A 37 -3.73 9.51 36.76
CA ASN A 37 -3.18 8.19 36.47
C ASN A 37 -3.07 7.99 34.93
N PRO A 38 -1.86 7.76 34.39
CA PRO A 38 -1.64 7.63 32.94
C PRO A 38 -2.41 6.48 32.26
N GLU A 39 -2.55 5.33 32.93
CA GLU A 39 -3.28 4.17 32.41
C GLU A 39 -4.79 4.46 32.34
N SER A 40 -5.34 5.03 33.42
CA SER A 40 -6.74 5.45 33.47
C SER A 40 -7.05 6.57 32.47
N ARG A 41 -6.11 7.50 32.27
CA ARG A 41 -6.20 8.56 31.25
C ARG A 41 -6.32 7.97 29.84
N VAL A 42 -5.45 7.01 29.49
CA VAL A 42 -5.49 6.34 28.19
C VAL A 42 -6.83 5.61 28.00
N GLU A 43 -7.29 4.85 28.99
CA GLU A 43 -8.55 4.09 28.90
C GLU A 43 -9.78 4.99 28.76
N GLN A 44 -9.82 6.11 29.48
CA GLN A 44 -10.91 7.08 29.39
C GLN A 44 -10.92 7.80 28.03
N LEU A 45 -9.76 8.18 27.51
CA LEU A 45 -9.62 8.78 26.18
C LEU A 45 -9.97 7.78 25.06
N ARG A 46 -9.65 6.50 25.24
CA ARG A 46 -10.05 5.41 24.33
C ARG A 46 -11.56 5.23 24.31
N THR A 47 -12.16 5.13 25.50
CA THR A 47 -13.63 5.07 25.69
C THR A 47 -14.32 6.28 25.07
N PHE A 48 -13.73 7.47 25.18
CA PHE A 48 -14.23 8.66 24.51
C PHE A 48 -14.24 8.49 22.98
N ALA A 49 -13.15 7.98 22.40
CA ALA A 49 -13.08 7.75 20.96
C ALA A 49 -14.10 6.72 20.44
N GLU A 50 -14.41 5.68 21.23
CA GLU A 50 -15.44 4.68 20.93
C GLU A 50 -16.85 5.29 20.93
N ASN A 51 -17.14 6.11 21.95
CA ASN A 51 -18.46 6.70 22.13
C ASN A 51 -18.73 7.87 21.17
N TYR A 52 -17.67 8.53 20.68
CA TYR A 52 -17.76 9.72 19.83
C TYR A 52 -16.89 9.60 18.56
N PRO A 53 -17.16 8.64 17.67
CA PRO A 53 -16.32 8.36 16.49
C PRO A 53 -16.32 9.46 15.43
N LYS A 54 -17.17 10.49 15.57
CA LYS A 54 -17.24 11.67 14.70
C LYS A 54 -16.90 12.98 15.42
N SER A 55 -16.32 12.89 16.63
CA SER A 55 -15.96 14.06 17.41
C SER A 55 -14.82 14.84 16.74
N ASP A 56 -14.94 16.16 16.72
CA ASP A 56 -13.87 17.07 16.29
C ASP A 56 -12.66 17.03 17.24
N SER A 57 -12.84 16.48 18.45
CA SER A 57 -11.77 16.34 19.45
C SER A 57 -10.90 15.09 19.25
N LEU A 58 -11.26 14.17 18.35
CA LEU A 58 -10.57 12.87 18.18
C LEU A 58 -9.07 13.00 17.89
N GLY A 59 -8.65 14.00 17.10
CA GLY A 59 -7.23 14.24 16.85
C GLY A 59 -6.44 14.49 18.14
N ARG A 60 -7.00 15.31 19.04
CA ARG A 60 -6.41 15.63 20.34
C ARG A 60 -6.45 14.45 21.31
N VAL A 61 -7.49 13.63 21.23
CA VAL A 61 -7.65 12.39 22.00
C VAL A 61 -6.51 11.43 21.67
N TYR A 62 -6.31 11.10 20.40
CA TYR A 62 -5.25 10.16 20.00
C TYR A 62 -3.85 10.70 20.29
N LEU A 63 -3.62 12.00 20.12
CA LEU A 63 -2.33 12.62 20.48
C LEU A 63 -2.03 12.50 21.97
N ASN A 64 -3.03 12.73 22.84
CA ASN A 64 -2.85 12.57 24.28
C ASN A 64 -2.60 11.11 24.66
N ILE A 65 -3.31 10.16 24.04
CA ILE A 65 -3.06 8.73 24.24
C ILE A 65 -1.62 8.38 23.86
N LEU A 66 -1.19 8.73 22.65
CA LEU A 66 0.16 8.39 22.16
C LEU A 66 1.26 9.06 22.99
N ASN A 67 1.09 10.33 23.40
CA ASN A 67 2.05 11.01 24.26
C ASN A 67 2.12 10.39 25.66
N THR A 68 0.96 10.07 26.26
CA THR A 68 0.89 9.43 27.58
C THR A 68 1.56 8.06 27.51
N MET A 69 1.29 7.27 26.48
CA MET A 69 1.93 5.97 26.26
C MET A 69 3.45 6.10 26.09
N TYR A 70 3.92 7.07 25.29
CA TYR A 70 5.35 7.25 25.01
C TYR A 70 6.15 7.79 26.20
N LYS A 71 5.63 8.85 26.84
CA LYS A 71 6.36 9.66 27.82
C LYS A 71 6.11 9.21 29.27
N GLU A 72 4.91 8.76 29.57
CA GLU A 72 4.49 8.47 30.95
C GLU A 72 4.41 6.97 31.23
N LEU A 73 4.02 6.16 30.24
CA LEU A 73 3.98 4.69 30.35
C LEU A 73 5.23 3.98 29.79
N ASN A 74 6.25 4.74 29.35
CA ASN A 74 7.50 4.22 28.77
C ASN A 74 7.33 3.20 27.64
N LEU A 75 6.22 3.24 26.90
CA LEU A 75 6.03 2.47 25.68
C LEU A 75 6.72 3.20 24.52
N GLN A 76 8.06 3.25 24.58
CA GLN A 76 8.93 4.03 23.68
C GLN A 76 9.11 3.37 22.30
N SER A 77 8.00 2.99 21.66
CA SER A 77 8.02 2.49 20.29
C SER A 77 8.31 3.62 19.31
N GLU A 78 9.21 3.40 18.36
CA GLU A 78 9.45 4.33 17.24
C GLU A 78 8.17 4.59 16.43
N ALA A 79 7.22 3.64 16.39
CA ALA A 79 5.91 3.88 15.79
C ALA A 79 5.06 4.87 16.60
N ILE A 80 5.07 4.79 17.93
CA ILE A 80 4.34 5.73 18.80
C ILE A 80 4.98 7.13 18.71
N LYS A 81 6.31 7.21 18.69
CA LYS A 81 7.07 8.44 18.44
C LYS A 81 6.75 9.04 17.07
N TYR A 82 6.65 8.21 16.05
CA TYR A 82 6.30 8.64 14.69
C TYR A 82 4.85 9.19 14.62
N PHE A 83 3.86 8.45 15.12
CA PHE A 83 2.45 8.89 15.10
C PHE A 83 2.19 10.12 15.96
N SER A 84 2.88 10.26 17.11
CA SER A 84 2.78 11.47 17.95
C SER A 84 3.36 12.72 17.28
N ASN A 85 4.32 12.57 16.37
CA ASN A 85 4.91 13.67 15.59
C ASN A 85 4.15 14.00 14.29
N LEU A 86 3.24 13.12 13.84
CA LEU A 86 2.58 13.19 12.52
C LEU A 86 1.30 14.05 12.47
N LEU A 87 0.68 14.32 13.62
CA LEU A 87 -0.70 14.79 13.72
C LEU A 87 -0.86 16.31 13.52
N ILE A 88 -0.62 16.79 12.29
CA ILE A 88 -1.09 18.10 11.79
C ILE A 88 -2.39 17.96 10.95
N THR A 89 -2.95 16.77 10.75
CA THR A 89 -4.16 16.58 9.91
C THR A 89 -5.36 16.13 10.75
N GLU A 90 -6.01 17.08 11.43
CA GLU A 90 -7.14 16.83 12.34
C GLU A 90 -8.44 16.33 11.66
N ASN A 91 -8.54 16.20 10.32
CA ASN A 91 -9.84 16.07 9.62
C ASN A 91 -10.01 14.88 8.64
N ASN A 92 -9.24 13.79 8.76
CA ASN A 92 -9.43 12.62 7.90
C ASN A 92 -10.01 11.43 8.69
N ASP A 93 -11.22 11.00 8.32
CA ASP A 93 -11.97 9.93 9.01
C ASP A 93 -11.28 8.56 8.91
N ASP A 94 -10.58 8.27 7.80
CA ASP A 94 -9.83 7.02 7.64
C ASP A 94 -8.59 6.99 8.55
N VAL A 95 -7.96 8.15 8.82
CA VAL A 95 -6.86 8.27 9.80
C VAL A 95 -7.35 7.97 11.20
N ARG A 96 -8.49 8.56 11.57
CA ARG A 96 -9.09 8.39 12.90
C ARG A 96 -9.47 6.92 13.12
N TYR A 97 -10.12 6.30 12.14
CA TYR A 97 -10.50 4.88 12.19
C TYR A 97 -9.28 3.96 12.39
N ASN A 98 -8.16 4.22 11.72
CA ASN A 98 -6.99 3.35 11.81
C ASN A 98 -6.10 3.62 13.04
N LEU A 99 -5.98 4.87 13.50
CA LEU A 99 -5.34 5.19 14.79
C LEU A 99 -6.07 4.51 15.96
N TYR A 100 -7.39 4.43 15.87
CA TYR A 100 -8.23 3.69 16.82
C TYR A 100 -7.84 2.21 16.90
N PHE A 101 -7.67 1.50 15.76
CA PHE A 101 -7.21 0.11 15.77
C PHE A 101 -5.80 -0.05 16.35
N PHE A 102 -4.88 0.83 15.97
CA PHE A 102 -3.51 0.80 16.49
C PHE A 102 -3.49 0.93 18.02
N ILE A 103 -4.19 1.92 18.57
CA ILE A 103 -4.25 2.17 20.01
C ILE A 103 -4.91 1.00 20.77
N ASN A 104 -6.03 0.49 20.26
CA ASN A 104 -6.74 -0.64 20.87
C ASN A 104 -5.96 -1.95 20.84
N SER A 105 -5.04 -2.11 19.88
CA SER A 105 -4.19 -3.31 19.81
C SER A 105 -3.12 -3.35 20.91
N ILE A 106 -2.83 -2.23 21.59
CA ILE A 106 -1.73 -2.13 22.55
C ILE A 106 -2.18 -2.39 24.01
N GLN A 107 -3.47 -2.21 24.36
CA GLN A 107 -3.91 -2.14 25.77
C GLN A 107 -4.79 -3.29 26.29
N ASN A 108 -5.16 -4.27 25.46
CA ASN A 108 -5.97 -5.40 25.93
C ASN A 108 -5.15 -6.51 26.65
N LYS A 109 -4.88 -6.28 27.97
CA LYS A 109 -4.73 -7.23 29.13
C LYS A 109 -3.36 -7.33 29.87
N ASP A 110 -3.47 -7.35 31.22
CA ASP A 110 -2.53 -7.58 32.35
C ASP A 110 -1.01 -7.65 32.09
N THR A 111 -0.31 -6.65 32.64
CA THR A 111 1.01 -6.15 32.27
C THR A 111 2.23 -7.08 32.50
N THR A 112 2.11 -8.22 33.18
CA THR A 112 3.28 -9.09 33.45
C THR A 112 3.18 -10.45 32.78
N THR A 113 2.03 -11.12 32.89
CA THR A 113 1.79 -12.42 32.22
C THR A 113 1.50 -12.21 30.74
N ALA A 114 0.85 -11.11 30.35
CA ALA A 114 0.70 -10.75 28.96
C ALA A 114 1.92 -10.02 28.40
N ALA A 115 2.85 -9.47 29.18
CA ALA A 115 4.13 -9.05 28.61
C ALA A 115 4.93 -10.27 28.18
N ILE A 116 4.95 -11.34 28.98
CA ILE A 116 5.61 -12.61 28.63
C ILE A 116 4.81 -13.38 27.58
N GLU A 117 3.48 -13.37 27.60
CA GLU A 117 2.62 -14.03 26.62
C GLU A 117 2.49 -13.20 25.32
N THR A 118 2.50 -11.86 25.36
CA THR A 118 2.55 -10.96 24.19
C THR A 118 3.96 -10.92 23.65
N GLU A 119 5.02 -10.93 24.44
CA GLU A 119 6.39 -11.17 23.97
C GLU A 119 6.51 -12.60 23.42
N ARG A 120 5.84 -13.60 24.00
CA ARG A 120 5.71 -14.96 23.46
C ARG A 120 4.82 -15.02 22.21
N ILE A 121 3.78 -14.20 22.05
CA ILE A 121 2.88 -14.15 20.86
C ILE A 121 3.50 -13.27 19.74
N LEU A 122 4.18 -12.19 20.11
CA LEU A 122 5.01 -11.32 19.26
C LEU A 122 6.25 -12.08 18.78
N ASN A 123 6.86 -12.93 19.63
CA ASN A 123 8.00 -13.77 19.26
C ASN A 123 7.60 -15.12 18.65
N GLN A 124 6.42 -15.68 18.96
CA GLN A 124 6.07 -17.02 18.47
C GLN A 124 5.38 -17.06 17.13
N GLN A 125 4.59 -16.09 16.62
CA GLN A 125 4.14 -16.24 15.22
C GLN A 125 3.42 -15.10 14.47
N ARG A 126 2.79 -14.06 15.05
CA ARG A 126 1.85 -13.23 14.23
C ARG A 126 1.67 -11.77 14.65
N ASN A 127 2.70 -10.93 14.53
CA ASN A 127 2.46 -9.47 14.51
C ASN A 127 3.40 -8.69 13.59
N LYS A 128 3.82 -9.38 12.54
CA LYS A 128 4.57 -8.83 11.43
C LYS A 128 3.61 -8.02 10.53
N ASP A 129 2.44 -8.56 10.22
CA ASP A 129 1.48 -7.98 9.28
C ASP A 129 0.93 -6.59 9.68
N LEU A 130 0.70 -6.32 10.98
CA LEU A 130 0.10 -5.05 11.43
C LEU A 130 1.02 -3.84 11.26
N LYS A 131 2.35 -3.99 11.38
CA LYS A 131 3.28 -2.88 11.14
C LYS A 131 3.35 -2.53 9.66
N ILE A 132 3.40 -3.54 8.80
CA ILE A 132 3.41 -3.32 7.35
C ILE A 132 2.06 -2.83 6.85
N GLU A 133 0.95 -3.29 7.40
CA GLU A 133 -0.34 -2.70 7.08
C GLU A 133 -0.46 -1.26 7.59
N ALA A 134 0.10 -0.93 8.77
CA ALA A 134 0.19 0.46 9.23
C ALA A 134 1.07 1.32 8.30
N TYR A 135 2.17 0.79 7.76
CA TYR A 135 3.02 1.51 6.82
C TYR A 135 2.42 1.62 5.41
N ARG A 136 1.80 0.55 4.91
CA ARG A 136 1.01 0.59 3.67
C ARG A 136 -0.11 1.60 3.80
N PHE A 137 -0.78 1.61 4.95
CA PHE A 137 -1.79 2.59 5.29
C PHE A 137 -1.22 4.00 5.31
N LEU A 138 -0.06 4.25 5.93
CA LEU A 138 0.57 5.58 5.92
C LEU A 138 0.90 6.05 4.50
N ILE A 139 1.47 5.19 3.65
CA ILE A 139 1.76 5.52 2.24
C ILE A 139 0.47 5.79 1.46
N GLN A 140 -0.56 4.96 1.62
CA GLN A 140 -1.88 5.17 1.00
C GLN A 140 -2.52 6.47 1.50
N LEU A 141 -2.44 6.70 2.80
CA LEU A 141 -2.99 7.86 3.45
C LEU A 141 -2.35 9.13 2.90
N TYR A 142 -1.03 9.18 2.78
CA TYR A 142 -0.36 10.33 2.17
C TYR A 142 -0.73 10.54 0.70
N SER A 143 -1.08 9.48 -0.04
CA SER A 143 -1.60 9.61 -1.41
C SER A 143 -3.03 10.16 -1.49
N HIS A 144 -3.74 10.22 -0.37
CA HIS A 144 -5.14 10.67 -0.27
C HIS A 144 -5.34 11.98 0.50
N ILE A 145 -4.35 12.42 1.30
CA ILE A 145 -4.41 13.70 1.98
C ILE A 145 -3.96 14.82 1.03
N SER A 146 -4.71 15.92 0.97
CA SER A 146 -4.30 17.16 0.30
C SER A 146 -3.21 17.91 1.10
N LEU A 147 -2.02 17.33 1.18
CA LEU A 147 -0.80 17.99 1.67
C LEU A 147 0.06 18.43 0.48
N PRO A 148 0.97 19.40 0.64
CA PRO A 148 2.00 19.66 -0.36
C PRO A 148 2.79 18.39 -0.67
N ASP A 149 2.98 18.06 -1.96
CA ASP A 149 3.65 16.84 -2.43
C ASP A 149 5.00 16.59 -1.73
N SER A 150 5.76 17.66 -1.44
CA SER A 150 7.04 17.59 -0.71
C SER A 150 6.95 16.96 0.69
N ILE A 151 5.85 17.15 1.41
CA ILE A 151 5.65 16.59 2.76
C ILE A 151 5.28 15.11 2.63
N ILE A 152 4.37 14.78 1.72
CA ILE A 152 3.97 13.39 1.40
C ILE A 152 5.19 12.56 1.02
N CYS A 153 6.05 13.11 0.16
CA CYS A 153 7.29 12.45 -0.25
C CYS A 153 8.22 12.21 0.93
N ARG A 154 8.47 13.24 1.75
CA ARG A 154 9.39 13.17 2.89
C ARG A 154 8.94 12.16 3.94
N GLU A 155 7.65 12.14 4.29
CA GLU A 155 7.12 11.21 5.28
C GLU A 155 7.12 9.77 4.74
N THR A 156 6.74 9.59 3.46
CA THR A 156 6.81 8.29 2.78
C THR A 156 8.25 7.76 2.72
N GLU A 157 9.21 8.63 2.42
CA GLU A 157 10.63 8.30 2.41
C GLU A 157 11.15 7.95 3.81
N THR A 158 10.72 8.68 4.84
CA THR A 158 11.07 8.39 6.24
C THR A 158 10.61 7.00 6.66
N VAL A 159 9.34 6.66 6.38
CA VAL A 159 8.76 5.35 6.64
C VAL A 159 9.49 4.25 5.87
N GLY A 160 9.72 4.46 4.58
CA GLY A 160 10.39 3.48 3.73
C GLY A 160 11.84 3.24 4.15
N ASN A 161 12.56 4.28 4.55
CA ASN A 161 13.93 4.19 5.07
C ASN A 161 14.00 3.37 6.36
N PHE A 162 13.04 3.56 7.28
CA PHE A 162 12.94 2.75 8.48
C PHE A 162 12.79 1.25 8.14
N LEU A 163 11.89 0.92 7.23
CA LEU A 163 11.65 -0.47 6.82
C LEU A 163 12.88 -1.12 6.18
N ILE A 164 13.58 -0.40 5.30
CA ILE A 164 14.81 -0.88 4.64
C ILE A 164 15.88 -1.27 5.68
N ASN A 165 16.01 -0.45 6.73
CA ASN A 165 17.03 -0.61 7.78
C ASN A 165 16.62 -1.53 8.92
N SER A 166 15.35 -1.94 8.97
CA SER A 166 14.84 -2.85 10.00
C SER A 166 15.23 -4.31 9.74
N GLU A 167 15.07 -5.16 10.76
CA GLU A 167 15.18 -6.63 10.66
C GLU A 167 14.02 -7.28 9.89
N TRP A 168 13.17 -6.46 9.25
CA TRP A 168 12.08 -6.96 8.43
C TRP A 168 12.59 -7.69 7.19
N ASN A 169 12.10 -8.91 6.99
CA ASN A 169 12.65 -9.81 5.98
C ASN A 169 11.59 -10.51 5.10
N ASP A 170 10.29 -10.18 5.10
CA ASP A 170 9.34 -10.81 4.17
C ASP A 170 9.38 -10.16 2.77
N PRO A 171 9.78 -10.88 1.70
CA PRO A 171 9.80 -10.34 0.34
C PRO A 171 8.43 -9.91 -0.19
N ASN A 172 7.34 -10.59 0.16
CA ASN A 172 6.00 -10.29 -0.34
C ASN A 172 5.53 -8.91 0.07
N ASP A 173 5.95 -8.46 1.25
CA ASP A 173 5.54 -7.17 1.75
C ASP A 173 6.29 -6.03 1.09
N PHE A 174 7.56 -6.22 0.72
CA PHE A 174 8.28 -5.25 -0.11
C PHE A 174 7.65 -5.12 -1.50
N ILE A 175 7.14 -6.22 -2.07
CA ILE A 175 6.35 -6.20 -3.30
C ILE A 175 5.09 -5.34 -3.13
N LYS A 176 4.29 -5.59 -2.09
CA LYS A 176 3.03 -4.84 -1.83
C LYS A 176 3.28 -3.36 -1.53
N LEU A 177 4.32 -3.03 -0.78
CA LEU A 177 4.73 -1.65 -0.49
C LEU A 177 5.14 -0.92 -1.76
N SER A 178 5.91 -1.58 -2.63
CA SER A 178 6.25 -1.04 -3.93
C SER A 178 5.00 -0.73 -4.75
N ASP A 179 4.04 -1.66 -4.85
CA ASP A 179 2.78 -1.41 -5.59
C ASP A 179 1.98 -0.24 -5.02
N THR A 180 2.02 -0.09 -3.69
CA THR A 180 1.37 1.03 -3.00
C THR A 180 2.03 2.36 -3.40
N ILE A 181 3.36 2.42 -3.39
CA ILE A 181 4.11 3.60 -3.83
C ILE A 181 3.78 3.95 -5.30
N ILE A 182 3.77 2.98 -6.20
CA ILE A 182 3.50 3.23 -7.63
C ILE A 182 2.09 3.77 -7.86
N LYS A 183 1.10 3.33 -7.07
CA LYS A 183 -0.28 3.83 -7.17
C LYS A 183 -0.43 5.31 -6.81
N THR A 184 0.51 5.87 -6.04
CA THR A 184 0.52 7.32 -5.72
C THR A 184 0.77 8.20 -6.95
N LYS A 185 1.28 7.62 -8.05
CA LYS A 185 1.67 8.30 -9.30
C LYS A 185 2.77 9.37 -9.11
N ASP A 186 3.42 9.43 -7.96
CA ASP A 186 4.56 10.31 -7.71
C ASP A 186 5.86 9.63 -8.15
N THR A 187 6.52 10.22 -9.16
CA THR A 187 7.76 9.67 -9.71
C THR A 187 8.97 9.86 -8.78
N THR A 188 8.91 10.77 -7.81
CA THR A 188 10.01 11.01 -6.86
C THR A 188 10.23 9.82 -5.93
N LEU A 189 9.17 9.05 -5.66
CA LEU A 189 9.20 7.87 -4.79
C LEU A 189 9.70 6.59 -5.50
N LEU A 190 10.02 6.65 -6.80
CA LEU A 190 10.53 5.49 -7.54
C LEU A 190 11.85 4.98 -6.98
N ASP A 191 12.72 5.85 -6.46
CA ASP A 191 13.96 5.42 -5.80
C ASP A 191 13.69 4.60 -4.53
N LEU A 192 12.76 5.07 -3.69
CA LEU A 192 12.35 4.33 -2.50
C LEU A 192 11.78 2.96 -2.85
N SER A 193 10.89 2.90 -3.86
CA SER A 193 10.33 1.65 -4.36
C SER A 193 11.45 0.70 -4.83
N ASN A 194 12.46 1.20 -5.57
CA ASN A 194 13.62 0.40 -5.97
C ASN A 194 14.39 -0.15 -4.77
N ARG A 195 14.66 0.68 -3.75
CA ARG A 195 15.42 0.27 -2.56
C ARG A 195 14.67 -0.78 -1.74
N LEU A 196 13.33 -0.67 -1.62
CA LEU A 196 12.48 -1.69 -1.00
C LEU A 196 12.52 -3.02 -1.75
N LEU A 197 12.39 -3.00 -3.08
CA LEU A 197 12.46 -4.21 -3.90
C LEU A 197 13.85 -4.87 -3.84
N VAL A 198 14.93 -4.08 -3.85
CA VAL A 198 16.30 -4.60 -3.68
C VAL A 198 16.49 -5.23 -2.30
N LYS A 199 15.92 -4.65 -1.23
CA LYS A 199 15.89 -5.30 0.09
C LYS A 199 15.12 -6.62 0.02
N GLY A 200 13.96 -6.65 -0.63
CA GLY A 200 13.18 -7.88 -0.87
C GLY A 200 13.99 -8.99 -1.55
N ILE A 201 14.78 -8.65 -2.57
CA ILE A 201 15.68 -9.60 -3.25
C ILE A 201 16.72 -10.16 -2.28
N LYS A 202 17.37 -9.30 -1.48
CA LYS A 202 18.42 -9.71 -0.54
C LYS A 202 17.92 -10.67 0.53
N VAL A 203 16.66 -10.52 0.96
CA VAL A 203 16.07 -11.35 2.01
C VAL A 203 15.28 -12.55 1.46
N ASN A 204 15.14 -12.70 0.14
CA ASN A 204 14.45 -13.83 -0.49
C ASN A 204 15.35 -15.08 -0.55
N THR A 205 15.85 -15.51 0.60
CA THR A 205 16.70 -16.71 0.74
C THR A 205 15.90 -17.87 1.29
N TYR A 206 16.36 -19.10 1.04
CA TYR A 206 15.72 -20.31 1.54
C TYR A 206 15.56 -20.28 3.07
N GLU A 207 16.64 -19.96 3.79
CA GLU A 207 16.65 -19.86 5.26
C GLU A 207 15.59 -18.88 5.78
N ASN A 208 15.47 -17.73 5.12
CA ASN A 208 14.56 -16.69 5.56
C ASN A 208 13.10 -17.02 5.21
N ILE A 209 12.83 -17.60 4.03
CA ILE A 209 11.48 -18.07 3.68
C ILE A 209 11.03 -19.21 4.59
N MET A 210 11.93 -20.14 4.91
CA MET A 210 11.66 -21.20 5.89
C MET A 210 11.40 -20.63 7.30
N ARG A 211 12.09 -19.54 7.70
CA ARG A 211 11.80 -18.85 8.96
C ARG A 211 10.44 -18.14 8.95
N ILE A 212 9.98 -17.65 7.81
CA ILE A 212 8.66 -17.01 7.66
C ILE A 212 7.54 -18.05 7.66
N TYR A 213 7.77 -19.21 7.06
CA TYR A 213 6.84 -20.33 6.98
C TYR A 213 7.42 -21.58 7.67
N PRO A 214 7.57 -21.57 9.01
CA PRO A 214 8.28 -22.63 9.74
C PRO A 214 7.54 -23.98 9.73
N ASP A 215 6.23 -23.96 9.49
CA ASP A 215 5.39 -25.16 9.43
C ASP A 215 5.42 -25.83 8.05
N GLU A 216 5.98 -25.16 7.04
CA GLU A 216 6.10 -25.71 5.69
C GLU A 216 7.34 -26.60 5.59
N LYS A 217 7.12 -27.85 5.17
CA LYS A 217 8.15 -28.89 5.10
C LYS A 217 8.42 -29.35 3.67
N ASP A 218 7.58 -28.96 2.71
CA ASP A 218 7.80 -29.26 1.31
C ASP A 218 8.87 -28.34 0.73
N THR A 219 10.05 -28.91 0.49
CA THR A 219 11.18 -28.22 -0.13
C THR A 219 10.86 -27.71 -1.54
N SER A 220 9.99 -28.41 -2.26
CA SER A 220 9.55 -28.06 -3.61
C SER A 220 8.72 -26.79 -3.56
N TRP A 221 7.75 -26.74 -2.64
CA TRP A 221 6.95 -25.53 -2.40
C TRP A 221 7.83 -24.33 -2.00
N LEU A 222 8.81 -24.53 -1.11
CA LEU A 222 9.72 -23.45 -0.69
C LEU A 222 10.54 -22.92 -1.87
N SER A 223 11.06 -23.81 -2.72
CA SER A 223 11.75 -23.43 -3.95
C SER A 223 10.85 -22.63 -4.89
N ASP A 224 9.62 -23.12 -5.13
CA ASP A 224 8.66 -22.45 -6.00
C ASP A 224 8.29 -21.06 -5.45
N LYS A 225 8.09 -20.95 -4.14
CA LYS A 225 7.80 -19.68 -3.46
C LYS A 225 8.93 -18.67 -3.63
N ILE A 226 10.18 -19.11 -3.48
CA ILE A 226 11.37 -18.27 -3.70
C ILE A 226 11.45 -17.81 -5.15
N GLN A 227 11.23 -18.70 -6.12
CA GLN A 227 11.26 -18.38 -7.54
C GLN A 227 10.16 -17.38 -7.92
N GLN A 228 8.93 -17.59 -7.43
CA GLN A 228 7.82 -16.66 -7.62
C GLN A 228 8.15 -15.27 -7.05
N ASN A 229 8.68 -15.20 -5.82
CA ASN A 229 9.10 -13.94 -5.23
C ASN A 229 10.17 -13.23 -6.09
N TYR A 230 11.20 -13.95 -6.55
CA TYR A 230 12.22 -13.38 -7.43
C TYR A 230 11.63 -12.86 -8.73
N PHE A 231 10.75 -13.62 -9.36
CA PHE A 231 10.06 -13.21 -10.59
C PHE A 231 9.37 -11.85 -10.39
N HIS A 232 8.51 -11.71 -9.37
CA HIS A 232 7.77 -10.47 -9.14
C HIS A 232 8.67 -9.31 -8.71
N LEU A 233 9.69 -9.55 -7.88
CA LEU A 233 10.64 -8.52 -7.45
C LEU A 233 11.42 -7.94 -8.63
N PHE A 234 12.00 -8.79 -9.49
CA PHE A 234 12.74 -8.35 -10.67
C PHE A 234 11.83 -7.69 -11.70
N LEU A 235 10.62 -8.23 -11.91
CA LEU A 235 9.67 -7.64 -12.86
C LEU A 235 9.24 -6.22 -12.43
N LYS A 236 8.96 -6.01 -11.13
CA LYS A 236 8.60 -4.68 -10.61
C LYS A 236 9.77 -3.70 -10.67
N LEU A 237 10.99 -4.16 -10.38
CA LEU A 237 12.19 -3.34 -10.61
C LEU A 237 12.35 -2.95 -12.08
N ALA A 238 12.07 -3.87 -13.01
CA ALA A 238 12.16 -3.59 -14.44
C ALA A 238 11.14 -2.52 -14.86
N TRP A 239 9.91 -2.57 -14.33
CA TRP A 239 8.90 -1.52 -14.52
C TRP A 239 9.38 -0.17 -14.00
N ASN A 240 9.98 -0.11 -12.82
CA ASN A 240 10.51 1.14 -12.28
C ASN A 240 11.67 1.69 -13.11
N ALA A 241 12.61 0.83 -13.52
CA ALA A 241 13.71 1.21 -14.40
C ALA A 241 13.21 1.74 -15.75
N TYR A 242 12.14 1.15 -16.31
CA TYR A 242 11.48 1.65 -17.52
C TYR A 242 10.91 3.06 -17.31
N ARG A 243 10.20 3.30 -16.21
CA ARG A 243 9.64 4.63 -15.85
C ARG A 243 10.73 5.69 -15.66
N GLN A 244 11.86 5.29 -15.10
CA GLN A 244 13.06 6.12 -14.94
C GLN A 244 13.87 6.28 -16.24
N ARG A 245 13.40 5.69 -17.36
CA ARG A 245 14.06 5.69 -18.68
C ARG A 245 15.45 5.04 -18.70
N ASN A 246 15.74 4.18 -17.73
CA ASN A 246 16.97 3.40 -17.68
C ASN A 246 16.78 2.06 -18.42
N TYR A 247 16.63 2.12 -19.74
CA TYR A 247 16.18 0.98 -20.56
C TYR A 247 17.19 -0.16 -20.67
N ILE A 248 18.50 0.13 -20.59
CA ILE A 248 19.55 -0.90 -20.56
C ILE A 248 19.45 -1.69 -19.25
N TYR A 249 19.32 -1.00 -18.12
CA TYR A 249 19.14 -1.66 -16.83
C TYR A 249 17.82 -2.42 -16.75
N ALA A 250 16.73 -1.84 -17.27
CA ALA A 250 15.43 -2.51 -17.36
C ALA A 250 15.51 -3.82 -18.17
N MET A 251 16.27 -3.83 -19.26
CA MET A 251 16.50 -5.05 -20.06
C MET A 251 17.24 -6.13 -19.27
N ASN A 252 18.29 -5.73 -18.53
CA ASN A 252 19.02 -6.67 -17.66
C ASN A 252 18.10 -7.27 -16.59
N LEU A 253 17.20 -6.47 -16.02
CA LEU A 253 16.22 -6.94 -15.04
C LEU A 253 15.20 -7.90 -15.65
N ILE A 254 14.68 -7.63 -16.85
CA ILE A 254 13.82 -8.58 -17.58
C ILE A 254 14.54 -9.91 -17.81
N SER A 255 15.83 -9.88 -18.15
CA SER A 255 16.64 -11.11 -18.30
C SER A 255 16.79 -11.88 -16.98
N GLN A 256 16.82 -11.20 -15.83
CA GLN A 256 16.76 -11.88 -14.53
C GLN A 256 15.36 -12.44 -14.29
N THR A 257 14.29 -11.68 -14.53
CA THR A 257 12.90 -12.13 -14.39
C THR A 257 12.63 -13.43 -15.14
N SER A 258 13.07 -13.54 -16.40
CA SER A 258 12.83 -14.71 -17.25
C SER A 258 13.54 -15.99 -16.79
N LYS A 259 14.48 -15.91 -15.83
CA LYS A 259 15.12 -17.10 -15.25
C LYS A 259 14.21 -17.81 -14.24
N TYR A 260 13.24 -17.09 -13.68
CA TYR A 260 12.41 -17.59 -12.57
C TYR A 260 10.99 -17.92 -13.00
N ASN A 261 10.45 -17.30 -14.05
CA ASN A 261 9.15 -17.67 -14.62
C ASN A 261 8.99 -17.11 -16.06
N GLU A 262 7.90 -17.49 -16.72
CA GLU A 262 7.54 -16.99 -18.04
C GLU A 262 7.13 -15.52 -18.02
N LEU A 263 7.58 -14.76 -19.01
CA LEU A 263 7.17 -13.36 -19.21
C LEU A 263 5.72 -13.21 -19.71
N SER A 264 5.05 -14.32 -20.04
CA SER A 264 3.62 -14.34 -20.37
C SER A 264 2.75 -13.87 -19.20
N LEU A 265 3.25 -14.00 -17.97
CA LEU A 265 2.59 -13.57 -16.74
C LEU A 265 2.81 -12.08 -16.45
N ASP A 266 1.89 -11.47 -15.70
CA ASP A 266 1.97 -10.11 -15.17
C ASP A 266 2.39 -9.03 -16.19
N ASN A 267 1.93 -9.18 -17.44
CA ASN A 267 2.25 -8.27 -18.54
C ASN A 267 3.77 -8.12 -18.81
N GLY A 268 4.58 -9.12 -18.43
CA GLY A 268 6.04 -9.11 -18.63
C GLY A 268 6.45 -8.99 -20.10
N LEU A 269 5.71 -9.63 -21.02
CA LEU A 269 5.95 -9.52 -22.46
C LEU A 269 5.70 -8.12 -23.01
N ILE A 270 4.69 -7.41 -22.47
CA ILE A 270 4.41 -6.03 -22.87
C ILE A 270 5.56 -5.13 -22.43
N LEU A 271 6.02 -5.27 -21.17
CA LEU A 271 7.15 -4.51 -20.65
C LEU A 271 8.44 -4.81 -21.43
N HIS A 272 8.73 -6.09 -21.66
CA HIS A 272 9.91 -6.51 -22.42
C HIS A 272 9.90 -5.88 -23.83
N GLY A 273 8.77 -5.97 -24.53
CA GLY A 273 8.65 -5.36 -25.86
C GLY A 273 8.76 -3.84 -25.82
N ALA A 274 8.26 -3.20 -24.77
CA ALA A 274 8.42 -1.76 -24.57
C ALA A 274 9.89 -1.36 -24.39
N ILE A 275 10.66 -2.15 -23.63
CA ILE A 275 12.09 -1.92 -23.40
C ILE A 275 12.88 -2.16 -24.69
N GLU A 276 12.61 -3.24 -25.42
CA GLU A 276 13.24 -3.53 -26.72
C GLU A 276 13.05 -2.37 -27.70
N ALA A 277 11.83 -1.87 -27.84
CA ALA A 277 11.54 -0.74 -28.73
C ALA A 277 12.28 0.54 -28.31
N LYS A 278 12.40 0.80 -27.00
CA LYS A 278 13.17 1.95 -26.49
C LYS A 278 14.68 1.81 -26.66
N ASN A 279 15.19 0.59 -26.77
CA ASN A 279 16.60 0.28 -27.08
C ASN A 279 16.88 0.18 -28.60
N GLY A 280 15.92 0.52 -29.46
CA GLY A 280 16.10 0.56 -30.92
C GLY A 280 15.53 -0.66 -31.67
N GLU A 281 15.13 -1.71 -30.96
CA GLU A 281 14.59 -2.95 -31.54
C GLU A 281 13.06 -2.86 -31.70
N VAL A 282 12.59 -1.84 -32.45
CA VAL A 282 11.17 -1.46 -32.51
C VAL A 282 10.26 -2.57 -33.03
N GLU A 283 10.64 -3.26 -34.12
CA GLU A 283 9.82 -4.34 -34.70
C GLU A 283 9.73 -5.56 -33.77
N ARG A 284 10.84 -5.93 -33.13
CA ARG A 284 10.88 -7.02 -32.15
C ARG A 284 10.03 -6.68 -30.93
N GLY A 285 10.20 -5.47 -30.41
CA GLY A 285 9.42 -4.97 -29.29
C GLY A 285 7.92 -4.90 -29.58
N TRP A 286 7.56 -4.45 -30.78
CA TRP A 286 6.18 -4.42 -31.24
C TRP A 286 5.53 -5.81 -31.25
N ASN A 287 6.24 -6.83 -31.76
CA ASN A 287 5.75 -8.20 -31.77
C ASN A 287 5.51 -8.75 -30.36
N ASN A 288 6.40 -8.44 -29.40
CA ASN A 288 6.25 -8.86 -28.01
C ASN A 288 5.07 -8.16 -27.31
N ILE A 289 4.85 -6.88 -27.57
CA ILE A 289 3.67 -6.15 -27.08
C ILE A 289 2.39 -6.76 -27.61
N LEU A 290 2.32 -7.07 -28.91
CA LEU A 290 1.14 -7.70 -29.50
C LEU A 290 0.85 -9.08 -28.90
N LYS A 291 1.89 -9.90 -28.69
CA LYS A 291 1.74 -11.18 -28.00
C LYS A 291 1.20 -11.00 -26.58
N GLY A 292 1.75 -10.04 -25.82
CA GLY A 292 1.27 -9.74 -24.47
C GLY A 292 -0.20 -9.30 -24.46
N LEU A 293 -0.62 -8.45 -25.39
CA LEU A 293 -2.02 -7.97 -25.53
C LEU A 293 -3.01 -9.02 -26.07
N LEU A 294 -2.51 -10.15 -26.58
CA LEU A 294 -3.32 -11.34 -26.88
C LEU A 294 -3.48 -12.24 -25.65
N ILE A 295 -2.48 -12.27 -24.76
CA ILE A 295 -2.51 -13.06 -23.53
C ILE A 295 -3.40 -12.39 -22.47
N ASP A 296 -3.19 -11.09 -22.22
CA ASP A 296 -4.11 -10.27 -21.41
C ASP A 296 -4.82 -9.28 -22.33
N THR A 297 -6.01 -9.69 -22.79
CA THR A 297 -6.85 -8.90 -23.70
C THR A 297 -7.45 -7.65 -23.05
N SER A 298 -7.31 -7.51 -21.73
CA SER A 298 -7.82 -6.40 -20.95
C SER A 298 -6.73 -5.44 -20.46
N ALA A 299 -5.45 -5.75 -20.72
CA ALA A 299 -4.30 -5.04 -20.14
C ALA A 299 -4.32 -3.55 -20.45
N GLU A 300 -4.61 -3.15 -21.69
CA GLU A 300 -4.65 -1.75 -22.10
C GLU A 300 -5.85 -0.99 -21.52
N GLN A 301 -6.93 -1.69 -21.16
CA GLN A 301 -8.10 -1.07 -20.54
C GLN A 301 -7.89 -0.90 -19.02
N LYS A 302 -7.21 -1.86 -18.38
CA LYS A 302 -6.91 -1.84 -16.95
C LYS A 302 -5.75 -0.91 -16.60
N SER A 303 -4.81 -0.68 -17.52
CA SER A 303 -3.62 0.13 -17.29
C SER A 303 -3.41 1.19 -18.37
N THR A 304 -3.59 2.46 -17.98
CA THR A 304 -3.27 3.63 -18.82
C THR A 304 -1.79 3.66 -19.25
N GLU A 305 -0.89 3.09 -18.45
CA GLU A 305 0.53 2.98 -18.82
C GLU A 305 0.73 1.99 -19.98
N ILE A 306 0.03 0.85 -19.95
CA ILE A 306 0.06 -0.14 -21.05
C ILE A 306 -0.60 0.43 -22.31
N GLU A 307 -1.73 1.11 -22.17
CA GLU A 307 -2.39 1.81 -23.29
C GLU A 307 -1.44 2.80 -23.97
N LYS A 308 -0.70 3.58 -23.16
CA LYS A 308 0.28 4.54 -23.65
C LYS A 308 1.45 3.85 -24.35
N ILE A 309 2.04 2.82 -23.74
CA ILE A 309 3.12 2.02 -24.34
C ILE A 309 2.70 1.50 -25.71
N TYR A 310 1.55 0.84 -25.76
CA TYR A 310 0.98 0.28 -26.98
C TYR A 310 0.78 1.35 -28.04
N THR A 311 0.13 2.45 -27.68
CA THR A 311 -0.20 3.54 -28.61
C THR A 311 1.04 4.24 -29.15
N ASP A 312 2.04 4.50 -28.30
CA ASP A 312 3.28 5.16 -28.69
C ASP A 312 4.08 4.30 -29.68
N ILE A 313 4.21 3.00 -29.42
CA ILE A 313 4.95 2.09 -30.29
C ILE A 313 4.16 1.80 -31.56
N PHE A 314 2.83 1.66 -31.48
CA PHE A 314 1.97 1.56 -32.66
C PHE A 314 2.17 2.75 -33.60
N ARG A 315 2.25 3.98 -33.07
CA ARG A 315 2.46 5.18 -33.90
C ARG A 315 3.83 5.19 -34.57
N GLN A 316 4.86 4.63 -33.92
CA GLN A 316 6.18 4.49 -34.52
C GLN A 316 6.16 3.49 -35.69
N VAL A 317 5.49 2.35 -35.52
CA VAL A 317 5.47 1.25 -36.52
C VAL A 317 4.47 1.51 -37.66
N LYS A 318 3.29 2.05 -37.34
CA LYS A 318 2.15 2.15 -38.27
C LYS A 318 1.80 3.58 -38.67
N GLY A 319 2.46 4.58 -38.08
CA GLY A 319 2.21 6.00 -38.30
C GLY A 319 0.99 6.53 -37.53
N THR A 320 0.79 7.85 -37.59
CA THR A 320 -0.26 8.56 -36.83
C THR A 320 -1.65 8.52 -37.47
N ARG A 321 -1.75 8.18 -38.76
CA ARG A 321 -3.02 8.18 -39.51
C ARG A 321 -3.93 6.99 -39.18
N LYS A 322 -3.38 5.89 -38.66
CA LYS A 322 -4.14 4.68 -38.33
C LYS A 322 -4.63 4.77 -36.88
N SER A 323 -5.82 4.23 -36.61
CA SER A 323 -6.35 4.15 -35.25
C SER A 323 -5.78 2.92 -34.53
N PRO A 324 -5.08 3.08 -33.39
CA PRO A 324 -4.57 1.96 -32.61
C PRO A 324 -5.69 1.00 -32.18
N GLY A 325 -6.78 1.52 -31.62
CA GLY A 325 -7.91 0.69 -31.19
C GLY A 325 -8.57 -0.11 -32.32
N LYS A 326 -8.76 0.49 -33.51
CA LYS A 326 -9.29 -0.26 -34.67
C LYS A 326 -8.34 -1.35 -35.14
N PHE A 327 -7.03 -1.11 -35.05
CA PHE A 327 -6.04 -2.13 -35.38
C PHE A 327 -6.07 -3.27 -34.36
N LEU A 328 -6.01 -2.97 -33.06
CA LEU A 328 -5.98 -3.98 -32.01
C LEU A 328 -7.20 -4.88 -32.05
N LYS A 329 -8.38 -4.30 -32.27
CA LYS A 329 -9.63 -5.07 -32.46
C LYS A 329 -9.51 -6.06 -33.62
N LYS A 330 -9.16 -5.58 -34.82
CA LYS A 330 -8.97 -6.46 -36.00
C LYS A 330 -7.88 -7.51 -35.77
N TYR A 331 -6.82 -7.15 -35.07
CA TYR A 331 -5.73 -8.06 -34.76
C TYR A 331 -6.21 -9.18 -33.83
N ARG A 332 -6.97 -8.86 -32.78
CA ARG A 332 -7.61 -9.85 -31.90
C ARG A 332 -8.60 -10.73 -32.64
N ASP A 333 -9.48 -10.15 -33.45
CA ASP A 333 -10.44 -10.89 -34.28
C ASP A 333 -9.74 -11.93 -35.17
N ALA A 334 -8.59 -11.57 -35.75
CA ALA A 334 -7.78 -12.47 -36.57
C ALA A 334 -7.05 -13.57 -35.78
N HIS A 335 -6.89 -13.42 -34.46
CA HIS A 335 -6.18 -14.33 -33.57
C HIS A 335 -7.11 -14.95 -32.51
N GLN A 336 -8.42 -14.91 -32.72
CA GLN A 336 -9.44 -15.38 -31.76
C GLN A 336 -9.18 -16.81 -31.25
N SER A 337 -8.77 -17.72 -32.14
CA SER A 337 -8.46 -19.11 -31.79
C SER A 337 -7.22 -19.27 -30.89
N GLN A 338 -6.30 -18.29 -30.88
CA GLN A 338 -5.16 -18.27 -29.97
C GLN A 338 -5.55 -17.72 -28.59
N ILE A 339 -6.46 -16.74 -28.57
CA ILE A 339 -7.00 -16.17 -27.33
C ILE A 339 -7.78 -17.26 -26.56
N GLU A 340 -8.68 -17.97 -27.24
CA GLU A 340 -9.49 -19.04 -26.63
C GLU A 340 -8.64 -20.17 -26.02
N LYS A 341 -7.51 -20.52 -26.65
CA LYS A 341 -6.56 -21.51 -26.11
C LYS A 341 -5.81 -21.00 -24.88
N THR A 342 -5.62 -19.70 -24.77
CA THR A 342 -4.94 -19.07 -23.64
C THR A 342 -5.88 -18.96 -22.45
N ASP A 343 -7.14 -18.61 -22.68
CA ASP A 343 -8.19 -18.57 -21.65
C ASP A 343 -8.46 -19.96 -21.05
N GLN A 344 -8.38 -21.03 -21.86
CA GLN A 344 -8.50 -22.41 -21.37
C GLN A 344 -7.30 -22.87 -20.52
N ARG A 345 -6.14 -22.21 -20.64
CA ARG A 345 -4.92 -22.51 -19.85
C ARG A 345 -4.82 -21.67 -18.58
N ASN A 346 -5.59 -20.58 -18.46
CA ASN A 346 -5.69 -19.74 -17.26
C ASN A 346 -7.16 -19.67 -16.78
N PRO A 347 -7.78 -20.76 -16.29
CA PRO A 347 -9.21 -20.74 -16.01
C PRO A 347 -9.58 -19.82 -14.83
N ILE A 348 -8.67 -19.57 -13.89
CA ILE A 348 -8.96 -18.82 -12.66
C ILE A 348 -7.64 -18.18 -12.16
N LEU A 349 -7.61 -16.84 -12.13
CA LEU A 349 -6.94 -16.05 -11.10
C LEU A 349 -8.03 -15.48 -10.21
#